data_AF-A0A9X6XV79-F1
#
_entry.id   AF-A0A9X6XV79-F1
#
_cell.length_a   1.000
_cell.length_b   1.000
_cell.length_c   1.000
_cell.angle_alpha   90.00
_cell.angle_beta   90.00
_cell.angle_gamma   90.00
#
_symmetry.space_group_name_H-M   'P 1'
#
loop_
_entity.id
_entity.type
_entity.pdbx_description
1 polymer ?
#
loop_
_entity_poly.entity_id
_entity_poly.type
_entity_poly.pdbx_seq_one_letter_code
_entity_poly.pdbx_strand_id
1 'polypeptide(L)'
;MINKIATFMMATSPEVDPEKLPEKLYHGTSKEKYISIMKNGLKIHEVYGQTYFAETAEDVAKFVTPPCVVFEVETQKLDLNFLRLSLDHNKAFYGDIDCYAYYKDIKPKYLKAFELYYEEETVNDKTS
;
A
#
# COMPACT_ATOMS: atom_id res chain seq x y z
N MET A 1 -10.29 -17.34 -2.07
CA MET A 1 -9.48 -18.18 -2.97
C MET A 1 -8.73 -17.23 -3.88
N ILE A 2 -7.41 -17.30 -3.93
CA ILE A 2 -6.59 -16.45 -4.80
C ILE A 2 -6.88 -16.84 -6.25
N ASN A 3 -7.12 -15.85 -7.13
CA ASN A 3 -7.44 -16.12 -8.52
C ASN A 3 -6.19 -16.52 -9.32
N LYS A 4 -6.36 -17.06 -10.54
CA LYS A 4 -5.23 -17.56 -11.35
C LYS A 4 -4.16 -16.50 -11.64
N ILE A 5 -4.57 -15.24 -11.87
CA ILE A 5 -3.65 -14.13 -12.13
C ILE A 5 -2.80 -13.88 -10.90
N ALA A 6 -3.44 -13.77 -9.74
CA ALA A 6 -2.76 -13.53 -8.47
C ALA A 6 -1.84 -14.69 -8.08
N THR A 7 -2.23 -15.94 -8.31
CA THR A 7 -1.34 -17.10 -8.12
C THR A 7 -0.11 -17.03 -9.02
N PHE A 8 -0.28 -16.66 -10.29
CA PHE A 8 0.82 -16.48 -11.22
C PHE A 8 1.75 -15.34 -10.79
N MET A 9 1.20 -14.16 -10.49
CA MET A 9 1.96 -12.99 -10.06
C MET A 9 2.72 -13.27 -8.76
N MET A 10 2.10 -13.93 -7.78
CA MET A 10 2.76 -14.29 -6.52
C MET A 10 3.91 -15.29 -6.71
N ALA A 11 3.78 -16.21 -7.68
CA ALA A 11 4.81 -17.20 -7.99
C ALA A 11 5.99 -16.64 -8.79
N THR A 12 5.77 -15.57 -9.57
CA THR A 12 6.83 -14.92 -10.36
C THR A 12 7.46 -13.73 -9.66
N SER A 13 6.75 -13.11 -8.71
CA SER A 13 7.25 -11.97 -7.94
C SER A 13 8.31 -12.42 -6.94
N PRO A 14 9.40 -11.65 -6.74
CA PRO A 14 10.43 -11.98 -5.78
C PRO A 14 9.89 -12.04 -4.35
N GLU A 15 10.38 -13.00 -3.59
CA GLU A 15 10.15 -13.04 -2.15
C GLU A 15 10.81 -11.83 -1.47
N VAL A 16 10.18 -11.37 -0.40
CA VAL A 16 10.72 -10.30 0.44
C VAL A 16 11.79 -10.86 1.36
N ASP A 17 12.83 -10.08 1.62
CA ASP A 17 13.80 -10.36 2.67
C ASP A 17 13.27 -9.78 4.00
N PRO A 18 12.90 -10.61 4.99
CA PRO A 18 12.33 -10.13 6.25
C PRO A 18 13.24 -9.18 7.02
N GLU A 19 14.56 -9.28 6.86
CA GLU A 19 15.53 -8.41 7.54
C GLU A 19 15.62 -7.01 6.92
N LYS A 20 15.13 -6.85 5.68
CA LYS A 20 15.12 -5.58 4.96
C LYS A 20 13.76 -4.88 4.94
N LEU A 21 12.71 -5.52 5.46
CA LEU A 21 11.38 -4.94 5.45
C LEU A 21 11.26 -3.78 6.45
N PRO A 22 10.57 -2.69 6.08
CA PRO A 22 10.18 -1.68 7.04
C PRO A 22 9.31 -2.25 8.16
N GLU A 23 9.33 -1.63 9.35
CA GLU A 23 8.47 -2.04 10.47
C GLU A 23 6.98 -1.90 10.15
N LYS A 24 6.64 -1.00 9.21
CA LYS A 24 5.29 -0.64 8.83
C LYS A 24 5.19 -0.48 7.32
N LEU A 25 4.00 -0.78 6.81
CA LEU A 25 3.65 -0.65 5.41
C LEU A 25 2.37 0.17 5.25
N TYR A 26 2.27 0.89 4.14
CA TYR A 26 1.23 1.91 3.93
C TYR A 26 0.42 1.64 2.65
N HIS A 27 -0.91 1.67 2.77
CA HIS A 27 -1.85 1.49 1.66
C HIS A 27 -2.75 2.70 1.50
N GLY A 28 -2.72 3.34 0.33
CA GLY A 28 -3.61 4.45 0.01
C GLY A 28 -4.96 4.02 -0.54
N THR A 29 -6.00 4.76 -0.21
CA THR A 29 -7.33 4.57 -0.76
C THR A 29 -8.16 5.86 -0.80
N SER A 30 -9.31 5.83 -1.47
CA SER A 30 -10.26 6.93 -1.48
C SER A 30 -11.06 7.02 -0.17
N LYS A 31 -11.52 8.21 0.20
CA LYS A 31 -12.36 8.42 1.38
C LYS A 31 -13.63 7.58 1.38
N GLU A 32 -14.21 7.27 0.21
CA GLU A 32 -15.43 6.44 0.14
C GLU A 32 -15.20 5.01 0.62
N LYS A 33 -13.98 4.47 0.45
CA LYS A 33 -13.65 3.10 0.84
C LYS A 33 -13.32 2.97 2.32
N TYR A 34 -13.03 4.08 3.01
CA TYR A 34 -12.61 4.09 4.42
C TYR A 34 -13.53 3.28 5.33
N ILE A 35 -14.84 3.59 5.32
CA ILE A 35 -15.82 2.95 6.21
C ILE A 35 -15.87 1.44 5.96
N SER A 36 -15.84 1.04 4.69
CA SER A 36 -15.88 -0.38 4.33
C SER A 36 -14.63 -1.11 4.80
N ILE A 37 -13.44 -0.53 4.63
CA ILE A 37 -12.17 -1.13 5.04
C ILE A 37 -12.07 -1.21 6.56
N MET A 38 -12.48 -0.17 7.30
CA MET A 38 -12.50 -0.21 8.76
C MET A 38 -13.48 -1.25 9.32
N LYS A 39 -14.58 -1.53 8.61
CA LYS A 39 -15.56 -2.54 9.02
C LYS A 39 -15.15 -3.95 8.64
N ASN A 40 -14.64 -4.15 7.42
CA ASN A 40 -14.49 -5.47 6.80
C ASN A 40 -13.03 -5.91 6.64
N GLY A 41 -12.08 -5.01 6.91
CA GLY A 41 -10.67 -5.18 6.61
C GLY A 41 -10.30 -4.78 5.19
N LEU A 42 -9.00 -4.79 4.91
CA LEU A 42 -8.49 -4.56 3.58
C LEU A 42 -8.62 -5.86 2.78
N LYS A 43 -9.40 -5.82 1.70
CA LYS A 43 -9.66 -6.96 0.82
C LYS A 43 -8.70 -6.95 -0.35
N ILE A 44 -8.26 -8.13 -0.78
CA ILE A 44 -7.56 -8.26 -2.05
C ILE A 44 -8.46 -7.80 -3.21
N HIS A 45 -7.86 -7.16 -4.21
CA HIS A 45 -8.62 -6.69 -5.38
C HIS A 45 -9.26 -7.87 -6.10
N GLU A 46 -10.53 -7.77 -6.53
CA GLU A 46 -11.27 -8.90 -7.10
C GLU A 46 -10.61 -9.46 -8.37
N VAL A 47 -10.15 -8.56 -9.25
CA VAL A 47 -9.48 -8.91 -10.52
C VAL A 47 -8.02 -9.32 -10.33
N TYR A 48 -7.20 -8.49 -9.68
CA TYR A 48 -5.75 -8.73 -9.57
C TYR A 48 -5.35 -9.61 -8.38
N GLY A 49 -6.27 -9.85 -7.43
CA GLY A 49 -6.08 -10.68 -6.25
C GLY A 49 -4.95 -10.24 -5.31
N GLN A 50 -4.59 -8.95 -5.35
CA GLN A 50 -3.55 -8.35 -4.51
C GLN A 50 -3.92 -6.94 -4.06
N THR A 51 -3.28 -6.47 -3.00
CA THR A 51 -3.23 -5.05 -2.59
C THR A 51 -1.79 -4.59 -2.53
N TYR A 52 -1.57 -3.31 -2.82
CA TYR A 52 -0.23 -2.73 -2.81
C TYR A 52 0.06 -1.96 -1.54
N PHE A 53 1.32 -2.02 -1.13
CA PHE A 53 1.89 -1.28 -0.01
C PHE A 53 3.14 -0.50 -0.44
N ALA A 54 3.30 0.68 0.13
CA ALA A 54 4.51 1.48 0.09
C ALA A 54 5.24 1.44 1.44
N GLU A 55 6.52 1.83 1.44
CA GLU A 55 7.35 1.91 2.66
C GLU A 55 7.03 3.12 3.53
N THR A 56 6.57 4.21 2.92
CA THR A 56 6.27 5.47 3.60
C THR A 56 4.86 5.95 3.25
N ALA A 57 4.33 6.85 4.08
CA ALA A 57 3.03 7.47 3.82
C ALA A 57 3.10 8.42 2.61
N GLU A 58 4.24 9.07 2.41
CA GLU A 58 4.50 10.00 1.33
C GLU A 58 4.53 9.27 -0.02
N ASP A 59 5.12 8.08 -0.06
CA ASP A 59 5.15 7.24 -1.27
C ASP A 59 3.76 6.78 -1.70
N VAL A 60 2.79 6.73 -0.78
CA VAL A 60 1.39 6.46 -1.12
C VAL A 60 0.85 7.48 -2.12
N ALA A 61 1.28 8.75 -2.03
CA ALA A 61 0.82 9.81 -2.93
C ALA A 61 1.23 9.57 -4.39
N LYS A 62 2.23 8.70 -4.64
CA LYS A 62 2.61 8.29 -6.01
C LYS A 62 1.60 7.32 -6.63
N PHE A 63 0.78 6.66 -5.82
CA PHE A 63 -0.23 5.68 -6.25
C PHE A 63 -1.66 6.23 -6.14
N VAL A 64 -1.92 7.10 -5.16
CA VAL A 64 -3.26 7.62 -4.87
C VAL A 64 -3.17 9.12 -4.64
N THR A 65 -3.87 9.90 -5.48
CA THR A 65 -3.94 11.35 -5.41
C THR A 65 -4.51 11.83 -4.06
N PRO A 66 -3.78 12.63 -3.26
CA PRO A 66 -4.34 13.31 -2.09
C PRO A 66 -5.45 14.31 -2.47
N PRO A 67 -6.39 14.66 -1.58
CA PRO A 67 -6.56 14.14 -0.23
C PRO A 67 -7.07 12.69 -0.26
N CYS A 68 -6.37 11.79 0.45
CA CYS A 68 -6.69 10.37 0.47
C CYS A 68 -6.60 9.80 1.89
N VAL A 69 -7.04 8.56 2.07
CA VAL A 69 -6.89 7.84 3.34
C VAL A 69 -5.74 6.86 3.20
N VAL A 70 -4.84 6.88 4.18
CA VAL A 70 -3.71 5.96 4.28
C VAL A 70 -3.98 4.98 5.41
N PHE A 71 -3.85 3.69 5.10
CA PHE A 71 -3.86 2.60 6.06
C PHE A 71 -2.44 2.15 6.35
N GLU A 72 -2.01 2.29 7.61
CA GLU A 72 -0.78 1.74 8.16
C GLU A 72 -1.05 0.33 8.73
N VAL A 73 -0.15 -0.61 8.42
CA VAL A 73 -0.10 -1.94 9.02
C VAL A 73 1.31 -2.24 9.52
N GLU A 74 1.43 -2.76 10.74
CA GLU A 74 2.70 -3.30 11.24
C GLU A 74 3.05 -4.57 10.44
N THR A 75 4.24 -4.60 9.84
CA THR A 75 4.68 -5.70 8.96
C THR A 75 4.62 -7.05 9.65
N GLN A 76 4.97 -7.11 10.94
CA GLN A 76 4.87 -8.33 11.77
C GLN A 76 3.46 -8.91 11.93
N LYS A 77 2.40 -8.16 11.58
CA LYS A 77 1.00 -8.66 11.60
C LYS A 77 0.59 -9.30 10.29
N LEU A 78 1.42 -9.18 9.24
CA LEU A 78 1.21 -9.79 7.94
C LEU A 78 1.77 -11.21 7.91
N ASP A 79 1.19 -12.03 7.04
CA ASP A 79 1.73 -13.34 6.71
C ASP A 79 2.74 -13.17 5.57
N LEU A 80 4.02 -13.14 5.88
CA LEU A 80 5.08 -12.85 4.90
C LEU A 80 5.12 -13.85 3.74
N ASN A 81 4.53 -15.04 3.91
CA ASN A 81 4.37 -15.99 2.81
C ASN A 81 3.50 -15.43 1.68
N PHE A 82 2.66 -14.42 1.94
CA PHE A 82 1.79 -13.75 0.97
C PHE A 82 2.26 -12.33 0.62
N LEU A 83 3.45 -11.91 1.05
CA LEU A 83 4.05 -10.63 0.69
C LEU A 83 5.14 -10.84 -0.35
N ARG A 84 5.13 -10.06 -1.42
CA ARG A 84 6.14 -10.11 -2.49
C ARG A 84 6.57 -8.70 -2.87
N LEU A 85 7.77 -8.56 -3.42
CA LEU A 85 8.14 -7.34 -4.13
C LEU A 85 7.26 -7.23 -5.38
N SER A 86 6.62 -6.08 -5.57
CA SER A 86 5.78 -5.84 -6.73
C SER A 86 6.62 -5.78 -8.01
N LEU A 87 6.19 -6.47 -9.06
CA LEU A 87 6.83 -6.43 -10.38
C LEU A 87 6.29 -5.31 -11.28
N ASP A 88 5.08 -4.84 -11.02
CA ASP A 88 4.35 -3.87 -11.86
C ASP A 88 4.23 -2.48 -11.22
N HIS A 89 4.59 -2.35 -9.95
CA HIS A 89 4.65 -1.07 -9.22
C HIS A 89 6.03 -0.83 -8.60
N ASN A 90 7.12 -1.12 -9.33
CA ASN A 90 8.48 -0.99 -8.81
C ASN A 90 9.20 0.30 -9.26
N LYS A 91 10.45 0.43 -8.80
CA LYS A 91 11.42 1.48 -9.16
C LYS A 91 11.44 1.83 -10.65
N ALA A 92 11.25 0.88 -11.57
CA ALA A 92 11.25 1.18 -13.00
C ALA A 92 10.09 2.09 -13.44
N PHE A 93 8.99 2.12 -12.70
CA PHE A 93 7.81 2.96 -12.99
C PHE A 93 7.73 4.20 -12.11
N TYR A 94 8.22 4.13 -10.87
CA TYR A 94 8.08 5.19 -9.86
C TYR A 94 9.42 5.77 -9.37
N GLY A 95 10.52 5.46 -10.06
CA GLY A 95 11.88 5.93 -9.77
C GLY A 95 12.56 5.10 -8.69
N ASP A 96 12.13 5.28 -7.44
CA ASP A 96 12.94 4.91 -6.27
C ASP A 96 12.20 4.18 -5.13
N ILE A 97 10.93 3.80 -5.31
CA ILE A 97 10.16 3.13 -4.25
C ILE A 97 10.16 1.61 -4.45
N ASP A 98 10.42 0.88 -3.36
CA ASP A 98 10.06 -0.53 -3.26
C ASP A 98 8.57 -0.65 -2.87
N CYS A 99 7.77 -1.21 -3.77
CA CYS A 99 6.37 -1.51 -3.53
C CYS A 99 6.19 -2.99 -3.28
N TYR A 100 5.25 -3.33 -2.39
CA TYR A 100 4.96 -4.70 -2.02
C TYR A 100 3.55 -5.09 -2.43
N ALA A 101 3.41 -6.25 -3.06
CA ALA A 101 2.12 -6.86 -3.35
C ALA A 101 1.78 -7.88 -2.26
N TYR A 102 0.57 -7.74 -1.68
CA TYR A 102 0.06 -8.64 -0.66
C TYR A 102 -1.17 -9.39 -1.15
N TYR A 103 -1.15 -10.72 -1.04
CA TYR A 103 -2.11 -11.63 -1.68
C TYR A 103 -3.15 -12.21 -0.72
N LYS A 104 -3.39 -11.54 0.41
CA LYS A 104 -4.30 -12.01 1.47
C LYS A 104 -5.07 -10.85 2.07
N ASP A 105 -6.28 -11.12 2.55
CA ASP A 105 -7.06 -10.12 3.28
C ASP A 105 -6.38 -9.74 4.61
N ILE A 106 -6.48 -8.47 5.00
CA ILE A 106 -6.01 -7.97 6.29
C ILE A 106 -7.21 -7.66 7.17
N LYS A 107 -7.19 -8.15 8.41
CA LYS A 107 -8.25 -7.90 9.38
C LYS A 107 -8.24 -6.43 9.83
N PRO A 108 -9.41 -5.81 10.04
CA PRO A 108 -9.47 -4.38 10.37
C PRO A 108 -8.73 -4.02 11.67
N LYS A 109 -8.64 -4.94 12.64
CA LYS A 109 -7.88 -4.74 13.88
C LYS A 109 -6.37 -4.52 13.71
N TYR A 110 -5.82 -4.78 12.53
CA TYR A 110 -4.41 -4.55 12.22
C TYR A 110 -4.17 -3.26 11.44
N LEU A 111 -5.24 -2.52 11.12
CA LEU A 111 -5.19 -1.32 10.32
C LEU A 111 -5.31 -0.10 11.23
N LYS A 112 -4.39 0.85 11.06
CA LYS A 112 -4.52 2.22 11.57
C LYS A 112 -4.70 3.14 10.38
N ALA A 113 -5.62 4.10 10.46
CA ALA A 113 -5.94 4.98 9.36
C ALA A 113 -5.68 6.44 9.72
N PHE A 114 -5.18 7.20 8.76
CA PHE A 114 -5.06 8.66 8.82
C PHE A 114 -5.28 9.25 7.42
N GLU A 115 -5.52 10.55 7.36
CA GLU A 115 -5.70 11.26 6.09
C GLU A 115 -4.38 11.89 5.66
N LEU A 116 -4.07 11.77 4.37
CA LEU A 116 -2.95 12.43 3.73
C LEU A 116 -3.49 13.57 2.86
N TYR A 117 -2.89 14.74 3.00
CA TYR A 117 -3.20 15.95 2.25
C TYR A 117 -1.99 16.36 1.42
N TYR A 118 -2.19 17.19 0.38
CA TYR A 118 -1.06 17.88 -0.23
C TYR A 118 -0.39 18.79 0.80
N GLU A 119 0.93 18.90 0.77
CA GLU A 119 1.59 20.03 1.44
C GLU A 119 1.07 21.31 0.81
N GLU A 120 0.53 22.22 1.62
CA GLU A 120 0.27 23.58 1.16
C GLU A 120 1.63 24.24 0.90
N GLU A 121 1.96 24.52 -0.37
CA GLU A 121 3.07 25.42 -0.67
C GLU A 121 2.72 26.77 -0.04
N THR A 122 3.40 27.13 1.05
CA THR A 122 3.40 28.51 1.53
C THR A 122 4.11 29.35 0.49
N VAL A 123 3.34 29.95 -0.42
CA VAL A 123 3.83 31.02 -1.28
C VAL A 123 4.17 32.17 -0.36
N ASN A 124 5.46 32.30 -0.02
CA ASN A 124 6.00 33.52 0.56
C ASN A 124 5.93 34.59 -0.52
N ASP A 125 4.76 35.22 -0.63
CA ASP A 125 4.53 36.37 -1.49
C ASP A 125 5.26 37.58 -0.91
N LYS A 126 6.60 37.58 -1.05
CA LYS A 126 7.40 38.79 -0.94
C LYS A 126 7.21 39.55 -2.25
N THR A 127 6.06 40.20 -2.37
CA THR A 127 5.91 41.34 -3.27
C THR A 127 6.99 42.35 -2.92
N SER A 128 7.92 42.54 -3.87
CA SER A 128 8.94 43.59 -3.86
C SER A 128 8.41 44.84 -4.54
#